data_AF-A0A7C7W1Q6-F1
#
_entry.id   AF-A0A7C7W1Q6-F1
#
_cell.length_a   1.000
_cell.length_b   1.000
_cell.length_c   1.000
_cell.angle_alpha   90.00
_cell.angle_beta   90.00
_cell.angle_gamma   90.00
#
_symmetry.space_group_name_H-M   'P 1'
#
loop_
_entity.id
_entity.type
_entity.pdbx_description
1 polymer ?
#
loop_
_entity_poly.entity_id
_entity_poly.type
_entity_poly.pdbx_seq_one_letter_code
_entity_poly.pdbx_strand_id
1 'polypeptide(L)'
;MAGYATGEVFFAAQSPGFRHSHLDTGGYFYDQKHAEPAFGRIPSATIWIFKDLGLLMFTAVVGLQAGILPPLQSAGISLVLSGMVVTIVPVIVRLLLGRFLVRIQPVLLVGGITGSMASGAALSTLLQGADSSVSALGYTGAYSFANIFLTIAEPLIIHYIVGRFAKRSCSI
;
A
#
# COMPACT_ATOMS: atom_id res chain seq x y z
N MET A 1 8.47 30.13 4.98
CA MET A 1 8.33 29.39 6.25
C MET A 1 7.04 28.56 6.20
N ALA A 2 7.00 27.57 5.32
CA ALA A 2 5.95 26.56 5.18
C ALA A 2 6.48 25.53 4.18
N GLY A 3 6.48 24.25 4.55
CA GLY A 3 7.01 23.16 3.71
C GLY A 3 8.02 22.30 4.46
N TYR A 4 7.98 20.98 4.21
CA TYR A 4 8.92 19.95 4.66
C TYR A 4 8.65 19.17 5.96
N ALA A 5 7.39 18.96 6.37
CA ALA A 5 7.09 18.03 7.48
C ALA A 5 6.56 16.63 7.07
N THR A 6 6.10 16.39 5.84
CA THR A 6 5.44 15.10 5.52
C THR A 6 5.61 14.67 4.07
N GLY A 7 6.85 14.32 3.69
CA GLY A 7 7.10 13.63 2.42
C GLY A 7 8.56 13.20 2.30
N GLU A 8 9.47 14.18 2.36
CA GLU A 8 10.91 13.96 2.21
C GLU A 8 11.51 13.18 3.38
N VAL A 9 11.08 13.41 4.63
CA VAL A 9 11.55 12.61 5.79
C VAL A 9 11.00 11.19 5.81
N PHE A 10 9.86 10.93 5.14
CA PHE A 10 9.32 9.58 4.99
C PHE A 10 10.12 8.80 3.95
N PHE A 11 10.46 9.45 2.83
CA PHE A 11 11.35 8.87 1.81
C PHE A 11 12.82 8.79 2.26
N ALA A 12 13.31 9.74 3.06
CA ALA A 12 14.66 9.74 3.62
C ALA A 12 14.82 8.83 4.84
N ALA A 13 13.74 8.48 5.55
CA ALA A 13 13.76 7.38 6.53
C ALA A 13 13.69 6.01 5.85
N GLN A 14 12.98 5.91 4.71
CA GLN A 14 12.90 4.65 3.94
C GLN A 14 14.16 4.37 3.11
N SER A 15 14.86 5.39 2.58
CA SER A 15 16.00 5.22 1.68
C SER A 15 17.24 4.54 2.31
N PRO A 16 17.68 4.87 3.55
CA PRO A 16 18.75 4.14 4.24
C PRO A 16 18.26 2.87 4.98
N GLY A 17 16.96 2.79 5.29
CA GLY A 17 16.36 1.81 6.21
C GLY A 17 15.88 0.49 5.59
N PHE A 18 16.06 0.26 4.29
CA PHE A 18 15.51 -0.93 3.62
C PHE A 18 16.23 -2.24 3.96
N ARG A 19 17.48 -2.23 4.45
CA ARG A 19 18.18 -3.46 4.85
C ARG A 19 17.83 -3.95 6.26
N HIS A 20 17.24 -3.11 7.12
CA HIS A 20 16.94 -3.47 8.52
C HIS A 20 15.51 -3.13 9.00
N SER A 21 14.64 -2.48 8.21
CA SER A 21 13.29 -2.05 8.69
C SER A 21 12.40 -3.14 9.30
N HIS A 22 12.51 -4.39 8.87
CA HIS A 22 11.73 -5.50 9.47
C HIS A 22 12.33 -5.99 10.80
N LEU A 23 13.65 -5.86 10.97
CA LEU A 23 14.41 -6.11 12.20
C LEU A 23 14.27 -4.94 13.17
N ASP A 24 14.22 -3.70 12.69
CA ASP A 24 14.01 -2.50 13.50
C ASP A 24 12.58 -2.45 14.02
N THR A 25 11.59 -2.70 13.15
CA THR A 25 10.18 -2.80 13.57
C THR A 25 9.98 -3.95 14.55
N GLY A 26 10.56 -5.13 14.26
CA GLY A 26 10.55 -6.28 15.18
C GLY A 26 11.27 -5.98 16.50
N GLY A 27 12.38 -5.24 16.45
CA GLY A 27 13.17 -4.78 17.60
C GLY A 27 12.39 -3.80 18.47
N TYR A 28 11.69 -2.82 17.88
CA TYR A 28 10.77 -1.93 18.61
C TYR A 28 9.62 -2.69 19.27
N PHE A 29 9.07 -3.71 18.59
CA PHE A 29 8.02 -4.55 19.18
C PHE A 29 8.55 -5.48 20.28
N TYR A 30 9.79 -5.95 20.19
CA TYR A 30 10.45 -6.78 21.20
C TYR A 30 10.84 -5.93 22.41
N ASP A 31 11.41 -4.75 22.19
CA ASP A 31 11.76 -3.78 23.21
C ASP A 31 10.50 -3.28 23.95
N GLN A 32 9.38 -3.02 23.25
CA GLN A 32 8.09 -2.72 23.91
C GLN A 32 7.53 -3.88 24.75
N LYS A 33 7.90 -5.13 24.47
CA LYS A 33 7.47 -6.30 25.26
C LYS A 33 8.37 -6.55 26.48
N HIS A 34 9.64 -6.14 26.41
CA HIS A 34 10.66 -6.41 27.43
C HIS A 34 11.12 -5.16 28.21
N ALA A 35 10.71 -3.96 27.83
CA ALA A 35 10.96 -2.74 28.59
C ALA A 35 10.18 -2.75 29.91
N GLU A 36 10.93 -2.56 31.00
CA GLU A 36 10.46 -2.33 32.37
C GLU A 36 9.32 -1.28 32.38
N PRO A 37 8.33 -1.38 33.29
CA PRO A 37 7.13 -0.54 33.29
C PRO A 37 7.43 0.88 33.80
N ALA A 38 8.12 1.69 33.01
CA ALA A 38 8.32 3.10 33.28
C ALA A 38 8.53 3.87 31.96
N PHE A 39 7.45 4.51 31.49
CA PHE A 39 7.50 5.63 30.52
C PHE A 39 7.90 5.28 29.07
N GLY A 40 6.95 4.79 28.26
CA GLY A 40 7.14 4.69 26.80
C GLY A 40 6.30 3.67 26.04
N ARG A 41 5.67 2.70 26.72
CA ARG A 41 4.76 1.74 26.06
C ARG A 41 3.49 2.46 25.60
N ILE A 42 3.34 2.64 24.29
CA ILE A 42 2.07 3.02 23.69
C ILE A 42 1.15 1.78 23.77
N PRO A 43 0.01 1.85 24.48
CA PRO A 43 -0.92 0.74 24.55
C PRO A 43 -1.34 0.29 23.14
N SER A 44 -1.47 -1.02 22.92
CA SER A 44 -1.94 -1.57 21.63
C SER A 44 -3.29 -0.98 21.21
N ALA A 45 -4.17 -0.71 22.18
CA ALA A 45 -5.44 0.00 21.97
C ALA A 45 -5.24 1.40 21.39
N THR A 46 -4.25 2.16 21.86
CA THR A 46 -3.93 3.49 21.33
C THR A 46 -3.44 3.39 19.89
N ILE A 47 -2.53 2.44 19.58
CA ILE A 47 -2.04 2.23 18.21
C ILE A 47 -3.19 1.90 17.26
N TRP A 48 -4.12 1.05 17.69
CA TRP A 48 -5.30 0.68 16.91
C TRP A 48 -6.21 1.89 16.64
N ILE A 49 -6.54 2.68 17.67
CA ILE A 49 -7.37 3.88 17.53
C ILE A 49 -6.72 4.87 16.55
N PHE A 50 -5.42 5.13 16.67
CA PHE A 50 -4.73 6.06 15.78
C PHE A 50 -4.68 5.57 14.33
N LYS A 51 -4.51 4.25 14.10
CA LYS A 51 -4.52 3.67 12.76
C LYS A 51 -5.90 3.74 12.10
N ASP A 52 -6.94 3.32 12.81
CA ASP A 52 -8.29 3.29 12.26
C ASP A 52 -8.86 4.69 12.09
N LEU A 53 -8.70 5.56 13.09
CA LEU A 53 -9.16 6.95 13.01
C LEU A 53 -8.39 7.74 11.93
N GLY A 54 -7.07 7.57 11.86
CA GLY A 54 -6.24 8.20 10.84
C GLY A 54 -6.62 7.76 9.43
N LEU A 55 -6.84 6.45 9.22
CA LEU A 55 -7.27 5.92 7.93
C LEU A 55 -8.67 6.44 7.54
N LEU A 56 -9.63 6.41 8.48
CA LEU A 56 -10.99 6.90 8.23
C LEU A 56 -11.00 8.39 7.88
N MET A 57 -10.28 9.22 8.63
CA MET A 57 -10.18 10.66 8.35
C MET A 57 -9.48 10.93 7.02
N PHE A 58 -8.39 10.20 6.71
CA PHE A 58 -7.69 10.33 5.44
C PHE A 58 -8.60 9.98 4.26
N THR A 59 -9.27 8.83 4.32
CA THR A 59 -10.20 8.41 3.27
C THR A 59 -11.38 9.38 3.13
N ALA A 60 -11.91 9.91 4.23
CA ALA A 60 -12.97 10.92 4.18
C ALA A 60 -12.53 12.21 3.49
N VAL A 61 -11.35 12.74 3.82
CA VAL A 61 -10.82 13.97 3.22
C VAL A 61 -10.51 13.79 1.74
N VAL A 62 -9.81 12.70 1.35
CA VAL A 62 -9.51 12.41 -0.06
C VAL A 62 -10.79 12.18 -0.86
N GLY A 63 -11.78 11.49 -0.28
CA GLY A 63 -13.08 11.28 -0.91
C GLY A 63 -13.84 12.59 -1.13
N LEU A 64 -13.82 13.49 -0.15
CA LEU A 64 -14.43 14.82 -0.26
C LEU A 64 -13.71 15.68 -1.29
N GLN A 65 -12.36 15.63 -1.35
CA GLN A 65 -11.55 16.36 -2.31
C GLN A 65 -11.75 15.88 -3.75
N ALA A 66 -11.92 14.56 -3.95
CA ALA A 66 -12.22 14.00 -5.27
C ALA A 66 -13.61 14.44 -5.77
N GLY A 67 -14.57 14.64 -4.86
CA GLY A 67 -15.94 15.04 -5.16
C GLY A 67 -16.72 13.94 -5.92
N ILE A 68 -18.03 13.86 -5.68
CA ILE A 68 -18.88 12.86 -6.37
C ILE A 68 -19.22 13.30 -7.80
N LEU A 69 -19.47 14.59 -8.01
CA LEU A 69 -20.03 15.09 -9.26
C LEU A 69 -18.99 15.31 -10.38
N PRO A 70 -17.82 15.94 -10.14
CA PRO A 70 -16.91 16.29 -11.24
C PRO A 70 -16.37 15.08 -12.03
N PRO A 71 -15.97 13.96 -11.39
CA PRO A 71 -15.54 12.76 -12.11
C PRO A 71 -16.71 12.05 -12.80
N LEU A 72 -17.89 12.06 -12.19
CA LEU A 72 -19.07 11.37 -12.72
C LEU A 72 -19.68 12.11 -13.93
N GLN A 73 -19.61 13.44 -13.96
CA GLN A 73 -20.10 14.23 -15.11
C GLN A 73 -19.16 14.14 -16.31
N SER A 74 -17.84 14.03 -16.09
CA SER A 74 -16.84 14.02 -17.16
C SER A 74 -16.59 12.64 -17.77
N ALA A 75 -16.58 11.58 -16.96
CA ALA A 75 -16.32 10.21 -17.42
C ALA A 75 -17.50 9.25 -17.23
N GLY A 76 -18.60 9.69 -16.61
CA GLY A 76 -19.84 8.92 -16.50
C GLY A 76 -19.73 7.68 -15.62
N ILE A 77 -20.76 6.84 -15.72
CA ILE A 77 -20.82 5.51 -15.09
C ILE A 77 -19.66 4.60 -15.53
N SER A 78 -19.06 4.89 -16.70
CA SER A 78 -17.94 4.13 -17.27
C SER A 78 -16.67 4.23 -16.43
N LEU A 79 -16.47 5.32 -15.66
CA LEU A 79 -15.34 5.47 -14.76
C LEU A 79 -15.47 4.55 -13.53
N VAL A 80 -16.69 4.44 -13.00
CA VAL A 80 -16.99 3.57 -11.86
C VAL A 80 -16.84 2.10 -12.26
N LEU A 81 -17.39 1.74 -13.42
CA LEU A 81 -17.27 0.38 -13.96
C LEU A 81 -15.82 0.03 -14.30
N SER A 82 -15.06 0.92 -14.93
CA SER A 82 -13.67 0.65 -15.26
C SER A 82 -12.81 0.52 -14.00
N GLY A 83 -13.01 1.36 -12.98
CA GLY A 83 -12.33 1.24 -11.69
C GLY A 83 -12.66 -0.07 -10.96
N MET A 84 -13.93 -0.50 -11.01
CA MET A 84 -14.36 -1.77 -10.43
C MET A 84 -13.70 -2.96 -11.15
N VAL A 85 -13.67 -2.95 -12.48
CA VAL A 85 -13.02 -4.00 -13.27
C VAL A 85 -11.50 -4.01 -13.01
N VAL A 86 -10.85 -2.85 -13.03
CA VAL A 86 -9.40 -2.72 -12.81
C VAL A 86 -8.97 -3.14 -11.41
N THR A 87 -9.85 -3.10 -10.41
CA THR A 87 -9.54 -3.58 -9.06
C THR A 87 -9.84 -5.06 -8.88
N ILE A 88 -11.00 -5.54 -9.35
CA ILE A 88 -11.45 -6.92 -9.15
C ILE A 88 -10.63 -7.90 -10.00
N VAL A 89 -10.43 -7.59 -11.29
CA VAL A 89 -9.75 -8.51 -12.22
C VAL A 89 -8.34 -8.89 -11.75
N PRO A 90 -7.42 -7.96 -11.42
CA PRO A 90 -6.08 -8.36 -10.99
C PRO A 90 -6.07 -9.05 -9.64
N VAL A 91 -7.05 -8.82 -8.75
CA VAL A 91 -7.16 -9.57 -7.49
C VAL A 91 -7.51 -11.03 -7.78
N ILE A 92 -8.51 -11.27 -8.63
CA ILE A 92 -8.92 -12.62 -9.03
C ILE A 92 -7.78 -13.33 -9.77
N VAL A 93 -7.15 -12.65 -10.72
CA VAL A 93 -6.03 -13.22 -11.48
C VAL A 93 -4.87 -13.60 -10.56
N ARG A 94 -4.50 -12.76 -9.60
CA ARG A 94 -3.45 -13.08 -8.60
C ARG A 94 -3.82 -14.29 -7.75
N LEU A 95 -5.08 -14.38 -7.30
CA LEU A 95 -5.59 -15.54 -6.54
C LEU A 95 -5.52 -16.82 -7.35
N LEU A 96 -5.98 -16.80 -8.60
CA LEU A 96 -6.00 -17.95 -9.50
C LEU A 96 -4.58 -18.38 -9.86
N LEU A 97 -3.73 -17.45 -10.30
CA LEU A 97 -2.35 -17.77 -10.69
C LEU A 97 -1.53 -18.28 -9.50
N GLY A 98 -1.65 -17.64 -8.33
CA GLY A 98 -0.90 -18.07 -7.16
C GLY A 98 -1.36 -19.43 -6.60
N ARG A 99 -2.65 -19.76 -6.77
CA ARG A 99 -3.17 -21.08 -6.40
C ARG A 99 -2.81 -22.16 -7.42
N PHE A 100 -3.00 -21.90 -8.71
CA PHE A 100 -2.90 -22.92 -9.76
C PHE A 100 -1.48 -23.09 -10.33
N LEU A 101 -0.72 -22.00 -10.54
CA LEU A 101 0.62 -22.09 -11.13
C LEU A 101 1.69 -22.37 -10.09
N VAL A 102 1.63 -21.68 -8.93
CA VAL A 102 2.74 -21.66 -7.97
C VAL A 102 2.48 -22.54 -6.72
N ARG A 103 1.26 -23.06 -6.54
CA ARG A 103 0.85 -23.92 -5.41
C ARG A 103 1.30 -23.39 -4.04
N ILE A 104 1.25 -22.08 -3.85
CA ILE A 104 1.71 -21.43 -2.62
C ILE A 104 0.72 -21.74 -1.49
N GLN A 105 1.24 -21.88 -0.25
CA GLN A 105 0.40 -22.03 0.94
C GLN A 105 -0.61 -20.87 1.03
N PRO A 106 -1.92 -21.14 1.29
CA PRO A 106 -2.97 -20.13 1.25
C PRO A 106 -2.68 -18.89 2.09
N VAL A 107 -2.14 -19.09 3.30
CA VAL A 107 -1.80 -17.99 4.22
C VAL A 107 -0.74 -17.06 3.62
N LEU A 108 0.28 -17.62 2.96
CA LEU A 108 1.33 -16.85 2.30
C LEU A 108 0.83 -16.15 1.03
N LEU A 109 -0.05 -16.81 0.27
CA LEU A 109 -0.66 -16.27 -0.94
C LEU A 109 -1.51 -15.03 -0.65
N VAL A 110 -2.40 -15.12 0.35
CA VAL A 110 -3.28 -14.01 0.73
C VAL A 110 -2.44 -12.85 1.31
N GLY A 111 -1.38 -13.14 2.05
CA GLY A 111 -0.40 -12.15 2.49
C GLY A 111 0.31 -11.43 1.34
N GLY A 112 0.72 -12.15 0.29
CA GLY A 112 1.30 -11.54 -0.92
C GLY A 112 0.32 -10.68 -1.72
N ILE A 113 -0.96 -11.03 -1.72
CA ILE A 113 -1.99 -10.24 -2.39
C ILE A 113 -2.22 -8.92 -1.66
N THR A 114 -2.29 -8.92 -0.32
CA THR A 114 -2.40 -7.67 0.45
C THR A 114 -1.16 -6.80 0.33
N GLY A 115 0.04 -7.41 0.23
CA GLY A 115 1.30 -6.71 -0.03
C GLY A 115 1.33 -6.03 -1.39
N SER A 116 0.88 -6.72 -2.44
CA SER A 116 0.79 -6.13 -3.79
C SER A 116 -0.35 -5.10 -3.93
N MET A 117 -1.32 -5.09 -3.03
CA MET A 117 -2.31 -3.99 -2.91
C MET A 117 -1.86 -2.86 -1.98
N ALA A 118 -0.66 -2.96 -1.39
CA ALA A 118 -0.14 -2.02 -0.39
C ALA A 118 -1.13 -1.76 0.77
N SER A 119 -1.95 -2.76 1.14
CA SER A 119 -3.02 -2.58 2.14
C SER A 119 -2.61 -3.17 3.49
N GLY A 120 -2.05 -2.30 4.35
CA GLY A 120 -1.67 -2.66 5.72
C GLY A 120 -2.87 -3.02 6.61
N ALA A 121 -4.05 -2.44 6.36
CA ALA A 121 -5.29 -2.76 7.07
C ALA A 121 -5.81 -4.16 6.74
N ALA A 122 -5.65 -4.59 5.48
CA ALA A 122 -5.97 -5.97 5.10
C ALA A 122 -4.99 -6.96 5.76
N LEU A 123 -3.71 -6.60 5.91
CA LEU A 123 -2.75 -7.46 6.62
C LEU A 123 -3.07 -7.61 8.12
N SER A 124 -3.43 -6.52 8.80
CA SER A 124 -3.74 -6.57 10.24
C SER A 124 -4.98 -7.41 10.54
N THR A 125 -6.00 -7.37 9.69
CA THR A 125 -7.19 -8.22 9.81
C THR A 125 -6.89 -9.68 9.50
N LEU A 126 -6.03 -9.96 8.52
CA LEU A 126 -5.57 -11.31 8.22
C LEU A 126 -4.72 -11.91 9.34
N LEU A 127 -3.81 -11.15 9.95
CA LEU A 127 -2.99 -11.64 11.05
C LEU A 127 -3.83 -11.97 12.28
N GLN A 128 -4.90 -11.21 12.54
CA GLN A 128 -5.86 -11.50 13.60
C GLN A 128 -6.71 -12.75 13.31
N GLY A 129 -7.05 -13.00 12.04
CA GLY A 129 -7.87 -14.15 11.66
C GLY A 129 -7.10 -15.45 11.39
N ALA A 130 -5.82 -15.37 11.02
CA ALA A 130 -5.01 -16.51 10.61
C ALA A 130 -4.08 -17.06 11.71
N ASP A 131 -3.94 -16.37 12.85
CA ASP A 131 -3.04 -16.71 13.98
C ASP A 131 -1.59 -17.07 13.57
N SER A 132 -1.17 -16.65 12.38
CA SER A 132 0.07 -17.06 11.75
C SER A 132 0.80 -15.88 11.12
N SER A 133 2.04 -15.67 11.54
CA SER A 133 2.93 -14.63 11.01
C SER A 133 3.44 -14.93 9.61
N VAL A 134 3.17 -16.13 9.05
CA VAL A 134 3.57 -16.52 7.70
C VAL A 134 2.95 -15.60 6.63
N SER A 135 1.78 -15.01 6.90
CA SER A 135 1.15 -14.01 6.01
C SER A 135 2.00 -12.73 5.89
N ALA A 136 2.71 -12.32 6.94
CA ALA A 136 3.54 -11.11 6.92
C ALA A 136 4.79 -11.27 6.02
N LEU A 137 5.30 -12.50 5.89
CA LEU A 137 6.41 -12.81 4.98
C LEU A 137 5.99 -12.60 3.52
N GLY A 138 4.79 -13.06 3.16
CA GLY A 138 4.24 -12.87 1.82
C GLY A 138 4.01 -11.41 1.49
N TYR A 139 3.47 -10.65 2.45
CA TYR A 139 3.25 -9.21 2.33
C TYR A 139 4.54 -8.47 2.01
N THR A 140 5.59 -8.72 2.80
CA THR A 140 6.87 -8.01 2.69
C THR A 140 7.54 -8.25 1.33
N GLY A 141 7.54 -9.50 0.87
CA GLY A 141 8.10 -9.86 -0.43
C GLY A 141 7.35 -9.16 -1.57
N ALA A 142 6.03 -9.31 -1.60
CA ALA A 142 5.21 -8.74 -2.67
C ALA A 142 5.24 -7.20 -2.69
N TYR A 143 5.23 -6.57 -1.52
CA TYR A 143 5.29 -5.10 -1.40
C TYR A 143 6.61 -4.53 -1.91
N SER A 144 7.73 -5.20 -1.60
CA SER A 144 9.06 -4.79 -2.07
C SER A 144 9.15 -4.81 -3.59
N PHE A 145 8.70 -5.89 -4.23
CA PHE A 145 8.68 -5.97 -5.69
C PHE A 145 7.73 -4.94 -6.30
N ALA A 146 6.53 -4.75 -5.73
CA ALA A 146 5.55 -3.79 -6.23
C ALA A 146 6.14 -2.37 -6.29
N ASN A 147 6.86 -1.95 -5.24
CA ASN A 147 7.49 -0.63 -5.21
C ASN A 147 8.63 -0.49 -6.23
N ILE A 148 9.44 -1.53 -6.44
CA ILE A 148 10.50 -1.50 -7.47
C ILE A 148 9.89 -1.33 -8.87
N PHE A 149 8.85 -2.12 -9.17
CA PHE A 149 8.16 -2.01 -10.45
C PHE A 149 7.48 -0.65 -10.61
N LEU A 150 6.88 -0.10 -9.55
CA LEU A 150 6.25 1.22 -9.58
C LEU A 150 7.29 2.31 -9.86
N THR A 151 8.41 2.32 -9.13
CA THR A 151 9.50 3.29 -9.31
C THR A 151 10.07 3.29 -10.73
N ILE A 152 10.13 2.12 -11.39
CA ILE A 152 10.63 2.01 -12.77
C ILE A 152 9.51 2.36 -13.77
N ALA A 153 8.27 1.93 -13.52
CA ALA A 153 7.15 2.11 -14.44
C ALA A 153 6.68 3.57 -14.51
N GLU A 154 6.65 4.28 -13.39
CA GLU A 154 6.22 5.68 -13.31
C GLU A 154 6.93 6.59 -14.33
N PRO A 155 8.28 6.69 -14.35
CA PRO A 155 8.99 7.53 -15.32
C PRO A 155 8.85 7.01 -16.76
N LEU A 156 8.79 5.69 -16.97
CA LEU A 156 8.62 5.11 -18.30
C LEU A 156 7.26 5.45 -18.93
N ILE A 157 6.19 5.38 -18.13
CA ILE A 157 4.83 5.72 -18.57
C ILE A 157 4.76 7.22 -18.90
N ILE A 158 5.32 8.07 -18.05
CA ILE A 158 5.36 9.52 -18.30
C ILE A 158 6.15 9.83 -19.56
N HIS A 159 7.33 9.23 -19.72
CA HIS A 159 8.14 9.41 -20.94
C HIS A 159 7.40 8.96 -22.20
N TYR A 160 6.71 7.82 -22.14
CA TYR A 160 5.93 7.30 -23.26
C TYR A 160 4.73 8.20 -23.62
N ILE A 161 4.01 8.70 -22.62
CA ILE A 161 2.85 9.59 -22.81
C ILE A 161 3.30 10.96 -23.33
N VAL A 162 4.30 11.57 -22.69
CA VAL A 162 4.86 12.89 -23.09
C VAL A 162 5.49 12.81 -24.47
N GLY A 163 6.21 11.73 -24.79
CA GLY A 163 6.77 11.49 -26.13
C GLY A 163 5.69 11.36 -27.22
N ARG A 164 4.51 10.81 -26.89
CA ARG A 164 3.35 10.80 -27.81
C ARG A 164 2.68 12.16 -27.95
N PHE A 165 2.59 12.95 -26.88
CA PHE A 165 2.06 14.31 -26.93
C PHE A 165 2.96 15.26 -27.72
N ALA A 166 4.29 15.18 -27.52
CA ALA A 166 5.28 15.96 -28.26
C ALA A 166 5.22 15.69 -29.78
N LYS A 167 4.99 14.44 -30.19
CA LYS A 167 4.79 14.10 -31.61
C LYS A 167 3.44 14.57 -32.18
N ARG A 168 2.38 14.67 -31.37
CA ARG A 168 1.07 15.19 -31.83
C ARG A 168 1.05 16.70 -31.99
N SER A 169 1.81 17.46 -31.19
CA SER A 169 1.89 18.93 -31.33
C SER A 169 2.78 19.40 -32.48
N CYS A 170 3.69 18.57 -33.01
CA CYS A 170 4.54 18.93 -34.15
C CYS A 170 3.89 18.62 -35.52
N SER A 171 2.63 18.17 -35.52
CA SER A 171 1.85 17.81 -36.72
C SER A 171 0.61 18.70 -36.93
N ILE A 172 0.55 19.85 -36.24
CA ILE A 172 -0.38 20.96 -36.46
C ILE A 172 0.48 22.19 -36.78
#